data_AF-A0A2D4HTZ6-F1
#
_entry.id   AF-A0A2D4HTZ6-F1
#
_cell.length_a   1.000
_cell.length_b   1.000
_cell.length_c   1.000
_cell.angle_alpha   90.00
_cell.angle_beta   90.00
_cell.angle_gamma   90.00
#
_symmetry.space_group_name_H-M   'P 1'
#
loop_
_entity.id
_entity.type
_entity.pdbx_description
1 polymer ?
#
loop_
_entity_poly.entity_id
_entity_poly.type
_entity_poly.pdbx_seq_one_letter_code
_entity_poly.pdbx_strand_id
1 'polypeptide(L)'
;LDFGTPLPHCREVEPIRWLRPRRLMDPEGFQRELGAIPDSFVHDPSESLVTSWNRMATEALDRIAPLRPLRGDGSRRAPWFTEELREMKRQKRRLERRWRASNSESDRTLLR
;
A
#
# COMPACT_ATOMS: atom_id res chain seq x y z
N LEU A 1 41.73 -13.46 -4.99
CA LEU A 1 40.31 -13.73 -4.68
C LEU A 1 39.56 -12.48 -5.07
N ASP A 2 38.82 -12.53 -6.17
CA ASP A 2 38.11 -11.39 -6.74
C ASP A 2 36.73 -11.27 -6.08
N PHE A 3 36.47 -10.16 -5.39
CA PHE A 3 35.22 -9.90 -4.64
C PHE A 3 34.13 -9.33 -5.56
N GLY A 4 34.03 -9.83 -6.79
CA GLY A 4 33.02 -9.43 -7.76
C GLY A 4 31.61 -9.96 -7.47
N THR A 5 31.16 -9.91 -6.21
CA THR A 5 29.76 -10.20 -5.89
C THR A 5 28.93 -9.01 -6.32
N PRO A 6 28.01 -9.13 -7.29
CA PRO A 6 27.15 -8.01 -7.67
C PRO A 6 26.36 -7.59 -6.44
N LEU A 7 26.40 -6.28 -6.13
CA LEU A 7 25.59 -5.68 -5.07
C LEU A 7 24.14 -6.16 -5.25
N PRO A 8 23.45 -6.52 -4.16
CA PRO A 8 22.05 -6.91 -4.23
C PRO A 8 21.31 -5.85 -5.04
N HIS A 9 20.53 -6.31 -6.02
CA HIS A 9 19.78 -5.48 -6.94
C HIS A 9 18.76 -4.65 -6.12
N CYS A 10 19.22 -3.53 -5.56
CA CYS A 10 18.40 -2.55 -4.92
C CYS A 10 17.52 -1.99 -6.04
N ARG A 11 16.29 -2.50 -6.15
CA ARG A 11 15.29 -1.85 -7.00
C ARG A 11 15.25 -0.38 -6.62
N GLU A 12 15.19 0.47 -7.64
CA GLU A 12 15.08 1.92 -7.51
C GLU A 12 14.10 2.25 -6.39
N VAL A 13 14.50 3.15 -5.50
CA VAL A 13 13.64 3.62 -4.41
C VAL A 13 12.37 4.13 -5.06
N GLU A 14 11.24 3.46 -4.78
CA GLU A 14 9.96 3.88 -5.34
C GLU A 14 9.74 5.36 -4.99
N PRO A 15 9.20 6.17 -5.92
CA PRO A 15 8.95 7.58 -5.67
C PRO A 15 8.10 7.73 -4.41
N ILE A 16 8.43 8.73 -3.60
CA ILE A 16 7.69 9.04 -2.38
C ILE A 16 6.24 9.29 -2.75
N ARG A 17 5.34 8.41 -2.29
CA ARG A 17 3.90 8.61 -2.44
C ARG A 17 3.38 9.37 -1.24
N TRP A 18 2.68 10.47 -1.50
CA TRP A 18 1.98 11.21 -0.45
C TRP A 18 0.61 10.58 -0.23
N LEU A 19 0.32 10.21 1.01
CA LEU A 19 -0.98 9.62 1.34
C LEU A 19 -1.46 10.04 2.73
N ARG A 20 -2.77 9.98 2.90
CA ARG A 20 -3.43 10.10 4.21
C ARG A 20 -3.75 8.70 4.73
N PRO A 21 -3.07 8.21 5.78
CA PRO A 21 -3.37 6.89 6.33
C PRO A 21 -4.80 6.86 6.86
N ARG A 22 -5.66 5.96 6.34
CA ARG A 22 -7.07 5.86 6.77
C ARG A 22 -7.22 5.61 8.28
N ARG A 23 -6.26 4.90 8.89
CA ARG A 23 -6.18 4.66 10.34
C ARG A 23 -6.03 5.93 11.19
N LEU A 24 -5.65 7.05 10.60
CA LEU A 24 -5.53 8.34 11.26
C LEU A 24 -6.73 9.27 10.94
N MET A 25 -7.71 8.78 10.18
CA MET A 25 -8.95 9.55 9.99
C MET A 25 -9.78 9.47 11.26
N ASP A 26 -10.14 10.64 11.76
CA ASP A 26 -11.09 10.85 12.86
C ASP A 26 -12.38 11.44 12.24
N PRO A 27 -13.43 10.63 11.99
CA PRO A 27 -14.68 11.09 11.39
C PRO A 27 -15.37 12.16 12.24
N GLU A 28 -15.38 12.00 13.55
CA GLU A 28 -15.99 12.94 14.50
C GLU A 28 -15.19 14.25 14.56
N GLY A 29 -13.86 14.16 14.57
CA GLY A 29 -12.97 15.30 14.39
C GLY A 29 -13.22 16.04 13.08
N PHE A 30 -13.44 15.30 11.99
CA PHE A 30 -13.70 15.86 10.66
C PHE A 30 -14.99 16.65 10.62
N GLN A 31 -16.06 16.11 11.19
CA GLN A 31 -17.33 16.82 11.27
C GLN A 31 -17.20 18.12 12.10
N ARG A 32 -16.42 18.09 13.18
CA ARG A 32 -16.18 19.27 14.02
C ARG A 32 -15.35 20.34 13.32
N GLU A 33 -14.32 19.96 12.56
CA GLU A 33 -13.51 20.91 11.78
C GLU A 33 -14.25 21.47 10.56
N LEU A 34 -15.09 20.66 9.93
CA LEU A 34 -15.92 21.08 8.81
C LEU A 34 -17.01 22.07 9.25
N GLY A 35 -17.50 21.92 10.48
CA GLY A 35 -18.48 22.81 11.07
C GLY A 35 -19.87 22.72 10.43
N ALA A 36 -20.71 23.71 10.71
CA ALA A 36 -22.00 23.86 10.05
C ALA A 36 -21.80 24.40 8.63
N ILE A 37 -22.61 23.95 7.68
CA ILE A 37 -22.57 24.41 6.30
C ILE A 37 -23.03 25.89 6.28
N PRO A 38 -22.20 26.83 5.82
CA PRO A 38 -22.59 28.22 5.64
C PRO A 38 -23.86 28.39 4.81
N ASP A 39 -24.82 29.16 5.33
CA ASP A 39 -26.05 29.53 4.59
C ASP A 39 -25.76 30.38 3.34
N SER A 40 -24.54 30.91 3.21
CA SER A 40 -24.07 31.63 2.02
C SER A 40 -24.11 30.78 0.74
N PHE A 41 -24.14 29.44 0.86
CA PHE A 41 -24.19 28.53 -0.27
C PHE A 41 -25.54 28.45 -0.99
N VAL A 42 -26.61 29.01 -0.41
CA VAL A 42 -27.97 28.90 -0.95
C VAL A 42 -28.18 29.73 -2.22
N HIS A 43 -27.32 30.71 -2.50
CA HIS A 43 -27.46 31.63 -3.63
C HIS A 43 -26.36 31.52 -4.70
N ASP A 44 -25.35 30.68 -4.46
CA ASP A 44 -24.22 30.54 -5.36
C ASP A 44 -24.51 29.55 -6.49
N PRO A 45 -23.97 29.79 -7.72
CA PRO A 45 -23.97 28.79 -8.77
C PRO A 45 -23.31 27.48 -8.30
N SER A 46 -23.81 26.34 -8.78
CA SER A 46 -23.37 25.01 -8.33
C SER A 46 -21.86 24.80 -8.38
N GLU A 47 -21.17 25.35 -9.38
CA GLU A 47 -19.71 25.25 -9.51
C GLU A 47 -18.96 26.00 -8.40
N SER A 48 -19.45 27.17 -8.00
CA SER A 48 -18.90 27.97 -6.90
C SER A 48 -19.10 27.24 -5.55
N LEU A 49 -20.24 26.59 -5.39
CA LEU A 49 -20.53 25.76 -4.22
C LEU A 49 -19.60 24.53 -4.13
N VAL A 50 -19.38 23.82 -5.24
CA VAL A 50 -18.49 22.65 -5.23
C VAL A 50 -17.04 23.06 -4.95
N THR A 51 -16.57 24.16 -5.51
CA THR A 51 -15.18 24.61 -5.32
C THR A 51 -14.91 25.07 -3.89
N SER A 52 -15.82 25.85 -3.32
CA SER A 52 -15.75 26.31 -1.92
C SER A 52 -15.87 25.15 -0.93
N TRP A 53 -16.79 24.20 -1.16
CA TRP A 53 -16.90 22.97 -0.37
C TRP A 53 -15.62 22.15 -0.42
N ASN A 54 -15.09 21.88 -1.63
CA ASN A 54 -13.86 21.12 -1.80
C ASN A 54 -12.68 21.77 -1.10
N ARG A 55 -12.62 23.11 -1.08
CA ARG A 55 -11.60 23.85 -0.33
C ARG A 55 -11.74 23.61 1.18
N MET A 56 -12.91 23.84 1.75
CA MET A 56 -13.15 23.64 3.19
C MET A 56 -12.90 22.19 3.63
N ALA A 57 -13.41 21.22 2.85
CA ALA A 57 -13.19 19.81 3.11
C ALA A 57 -11.70 19.44 3.05
N THR A 58 -10.96 20.00 2.09
CA THR A 58 -9.51 19.78 1.97
C THR A 58 -8.76 20.35 3.17
N GLU A 59 -9.10 21.57 3.60
CA GLU A 59 -8.50 22.21 4.77
C GLU A 59 -8.77 21.42 6.06
N ALA A 60 -10.01 20.96 6.26
CA ALA A 60 -10.36 20.11 7.40
C ALA A 60 -9.60 18.77 7.36
N LEU A 61 -9.49 18.14 6.18
CA LEU A 61 -8.69 16.93 6.00
C LEU A 61 -7.20 17.15 6.28
N ASP A 62 -6.65 18.32 5.92
CA ASP A 62 -5.26 18.68 6.19
C ASP A 62 -4.96 18.85 7.68
N ARG A 63 -5.91 19.38 8.45
CA ARG A 63 -5.78 19.52 9.91
C ARG A 63 -5.81 18.17 10.63
N ILE A 64 -6.73 17.29 10.25
CA ILE A 64 -6.95 16.02 10.97
C ILE A 64 -6.02 14.92 10.49
N ALA A 65 -5.80 14.84 9.18
CA ALA A 65 -5.05 13.77 8.57
C ALA A 65 -4.09 14.34 7.52
N PRO A 66 -3.03 15.07 7.92
CA PRO A 66 -2.09 15.68 6.98
C PRO A 66 -1.46 14.62 6.07
N LEU A 67 -1.10 15.03 4.85
CA LEU A 67 -0.39 14.17 3.92
C LEU A 67 0.94 13.73 4.52
N ARG A 68 1.18 12.42 4.52
CA ARG A 68 2.43 11.83 5.01
C ARG A 68 3.18 11.20 3.85
N PRO A 69 4.51 11.34 3.81
CA PRO A 69 5.33 10.64 2.83
C PRO A 69 5.32 9.16 3.20
N LEU A 70 4.72 8.34 2.37
CA LEU A 70 4.96 6.91 2.38
C LEU A 70 6.19 6.66 1.52
N ARG A 71 7.29 6.33 2.19
CA ARG A 71 8.43 5.73 1.53
C ARG A 71 7.98 4.34 1.09
N GLY A 72 7.91 4.09 -0.22
CA GLY A 72 7.89 2.73 -0.71
C GLY A 72 9.17 2.08 -0.22
N ASP A 73 9.05 1.09 0.65
CA ASP A 73 10.17 0.22 0.92
C ASP A 73 10.35 -0.61 -0.35
N GLY A 74 11.13 -0.05 -1.29
CA GLY A 74 11.55 -0.77 -2.48
C GLY A 74 11.97 -2.16 -2.03
N SER A 75 11.28 -3.19 -2.55
CA SER A 75 11.30 -4.54 -1.98
C SER A 75 12.73 -4.93 -1.69
N ARG A 76 13.13 -4.86 -0.40
CA ARG A 76 14.45 -5.28 0.06
C ARG A 76 14.45 -6.79 0.06
N ARG A 77 14.44 -7.37 -1.14
CA ARG A 77 14.63 -8.80 -1.28
C ARG A 77 16.00 -9.08 -0.67
N ALA A 78 16.01 -9.96 0.32
CA ALA A 78 17.23 -10.25 1.04
C ALA A 78 18.33 -10.63 0.02
N PRO A 79 19.57 -10.17 0.16
CA PRO A 79 20.63 -10.39 -0.83
C PRO A 79 20.86 -11.86 -1.17
N TRP A 80 20.63 -12.73 -0.19
CA TRP A 80 20.74 -14.18 -0.31
C TRP A 80 19.49 -14.86 -0.90
N PHE A 81 18.38 -14.12 -1.10
CA PHE A 81 17.13 -14.65 -1.66
C PHE A 81 17.13 -14.53 -3.18
N THR A 82 17.83 -15.46 -3.83
CA THR A 82 17.97 -15.57 -5.29
C THR A 82 16.63 -15.93 -5.96
N GLU A 83 16.52 -15.69 -7.28
CA GLU A 83 15.30 -16.05 -8.02
C GLU A 83 15.13 -17.57 -8.08
N GLU A 84 16.24 -18.31 -8.12
CA GLU A 84 16.27 -19.77 -8.05
C GLU A 84 15.63 -20.29 -6.76
N LEU A 85 16.04 -19.78 -5.59
CA LEU A 85 15.44 -20.16 -4.30
C LEU A 85 13.94 -19.83 -4.24
N ARG A 86 13.52 -18.73 -4.88
CA ARG A 86 12.12 -18.35 -4.98
C ARG A 86 11.33 -19.33 -5.84
N GLU A 87 11.87 -19.75 -6.98
CA GLU A 87 11.21 -20.72 -7.86
C GLU A 87 11.13 -22.09 -7.20
N MET A 88 12.20 -22.57 -6.56
CA MET A 88 12.17 -23.81 -5.78
C MET A 88 11.10 -23.77 -4.69
N LYS A 89 10.99 -22.66 -3.95
CA LYS A 89 9.91 -22.46 -2.96
C LYS A 89 8.53 -22.48 -3.61
N ARG A 90 8.35 -21.87 -4.78
CA ARG A 90 7.08 -21.87 -5.51
C ARG A 90 6.69 -23.27 -5.98
N GLN A 91 7.63 -24.02 -6.54
CA GLN A 91 7.45 -25.41 -6.95
C GLN A 91 7.03 -26.28 -5.77
N LYS A 92 7.76 -26.20 -4.64
CA LYS A 92 7.38 -26.89 -3.41
C LYS A 92 5.95 -26.55 -2.97
N ARG A 93 5.59 -25.26 -2.92
CA ARG A 93 4.22 -24.83 -2.56
C ARG A 93 3.15 -25.31 -3.53
N ARG A 94 3.47 -25.48 -4.82
CA ARG A 94 2.55 -26.05 -5.82
C ARG A 94 2.31 -27.54 -5.54
N LEU A 95 3.38 -28.29 -5.29
CA LEU A 95 3.30 -29.70 -4.93
C LEU A 95 2.56 -29.91 -3.60
N GLU A 96 2.82 -29.08 -2.60
CA GLU A 96 2.09 -29.12 -1.32
C GLU A 96 0.60 -28.88 -1.53
N ARG A 97 0.22 -27.94 -2.40
CA ARG A 97 -1.18 -27.67 -2.71
C ARG A 97 -1.84 -28.83 -3.45
N ARG A 98 -1.13 -29.44 -4.40
CA ARG A 98 -1.60 -30.66 -5.09
C ARG A 98 -1.82 -31.80 -4.10
N TRP A 99 -0.82 -32.08 -3.25
CA TRP A 99 -0.93 -33.12 -2.24
C TRP A 99 -2.05 -32.85 -1.24
N ARG A 100 -2.23 -31.61 -0.75
CA ARG A 100 -3.37 -31.28 0.14
C ARG A 100 -4.72 -31.49 -0.54
N ALA A 101 -4.81 -31.30 -1.85
CA ALA A 101 -6.04 -31.48 -2.61
C ALA A 101 -6.32 -32.96 -2.92
N SER A 102 -5.29 -33.76 -3.21
CA SER A 102 -5.44 -35.17 -3.60
C SER A 102 -5.29 -36.17 -2.44
N ASN A 103 -4.61 -35.77 -1.36
CA ASN A 103 -4.14 -36.61 -0.24
C ASN A 103 -3.47 -37.93 -0.67
N SER A 104 -2.91 -37.97 -1.89
CA SER A 104 -2.33 -39.17 -2.47
C SER A 104 -0.87 -39.33 -2.08
N GLU A 105 -0.45 -40.55 -1.76
CA GLU A 105 0.96 -40.87 -1.46
C GLU A 105 1.89 -40.61 -2.66
N SER A 106 1.37 -40.74 -3.89
CA SER A 106 2.10 -40.44 -5.12
C SER A 106 2.47 -38.97 -5.26
N ASP A 107 1.62 -38.05 -4.78
CA ASP A 107 1.94 -36.63 -4.74
C ASP A 107 2.85 -36.29 -3.53
N ARG A 108 2.88 -37.14 -2.50
CA ARG A 108 3.76 -37.00 -1.33
C ARG A 108 5.22 -37.34 -1.65
N THR A 109 5.47 -38.30 -2.54
CA THR A 109 6.85 -38.66 -2.95
C THR A 109 7.52 -37.55 -3.78
N LEU A 110 6.74 -36.75 -4.52
CA LEU A 110 7.23 -35.60 -5.28
C LEU A 110 7.69 -34.42 -4.40
N LEU A 111 7.37 -34.43 -3.10
CA LEU A 111 7.74 -33.37 -2.15
C LEU A 111 9.08 -33.59 -1.45
N ARG A 112 9.67 -34.78 -1.58
CA ARG A 112 10.86 -35.23 -0.84
C ARG A 112 12.14 -34.95 -1.62
#